data_AF-A0A258Y4Y3-F1
#
_entry.id   AF-A0A258Y4Y3-F1
#
_cell.length_a   1.000
_cell.length_b   1.000
_cell.length_c   1.000
_cell.angle_alpha   90.00
_cell.angle_beta   90.00
_cell.angle_gamma   90.00
#
_symmetry.space_group_name_H-M   'P 1'
#
loop_
_entity.id
_entity.type
_entity.pdbx_description
1 polymer ?
#
loop_
_entity_poly.entity_id
_entity_poly.type
_entity_poly.pdbx_seq_one_letter_code
_entity_poly.pdbx_strand_id
1 'polypeptide(L)'
;MELAGDFSHFCTVSESLLQDQEEIVQQIITHVSHIHARIGHEQGPQVNDPAAPEWQNHFNWFASWWQEIIIKKEAQGWNTFTITPEHGPFPYMPQAPYTKLPLSIQWDNNVYIKNILEKNWFIN
;
A
#
# COMPACT_ATOMS: atom_id res chain seq x y z
N MET A 1 19.60 4.38 8.96
CA MET A 1 18.20 4.65 9.31
C MET A 1 17.33 3.74 8.46
N GLU A 2 16.26 3.20 9.02
CA GLU A 2 15.32 2.32 8.34
C GLU A 2 13.89 2.85 8.48
N LEU A 3 13.03 2.55 7.49
CA LEU A 3 11.65 3.03 7.41
C LEU A 3 10.67 1.87 7.25
N ALA A 4 9.50 2.00 7.88
CA ALA A 4 8.29 1.29 7.44
C ALA A 4 7.65 2.09 6.31
N GLY A 5 7.64 1.53 5.10
CA GLY A 5 7.12 2.18 3.90
C GLY A 5 5.61 2.04 3.81
N ASP A 6 4.88 3.00 4.35
CA ASP A 6 3.47 3.25 4.01
C ASP A 6 3.38 4.49 3.11
N PHE A 7 3.37 4.26 1.79
CA PHE A 7 3.35 5.34 0.80
C PHE A 7 1.96 6.01 0.68
N SER A 8 0.92 5.44 1.29
CA SER A 8 -0.42 6.04 1.26
C SER A 8 -0.49 7.37 2.01
N HIS A 9 0.28 7.49 3.10
CA HIS A 9 0.42 8.72 3.85
C HIS A 9 1.15 9.81 3.06
N PHE A 10 2.13 9.42 2.24
CA PHE A 10 2.87 10.36 1.39
C PHE A 10 1.93 10.95 0.33
N CYS A 11 1.13 10.09 -0.31
CA CYS A 11 0.13 10.51 -1.29
C CYS A 11 -0.90 11.48 -0.71
N THR A 12 -1.33 11.24 0.54
CA THR A 12 -2.28 12.12 1.24
C THR A 12 -1.69 13.50 1.51
N VAL A 13 -0.42 13.57 1.92
CA VAL A 13 0.24 14.84 2.25
C VAL A 13 0.62 15.63 1.00
N SER A 14 1.00 14.94 -0.08
CA SER A 14 1.36 15.57 -1.35
C SER A 14 0.15 15.88 -2.24
N GLU A 15 -1.02 15.35 -1.89
CA GLU A 15 -2.23 15.39 -2.71
C GLU A 15 -2.00 14.86 -4.15
N SER A 16 -1.17 13.82 -4.28
CA SER A 16 -0.75 13.24 -5.56
C SER A 16 -0.39 11.76 -5.42
N LEU A 17 -0.14 11.05 -6.53
CA LEU A 17 0.50 9.73 -6.49
C LEU A 17 2.02 9.83 -6.64
N LEU A 18 2.60 10.95 -6.23
CA LEU A 18 4.04 11.19 -6.22
C LEU A 18 4.73 11.16 -7.60
N GLN A 19 3.99 11.31 -8.70
CA GLN A 19 4.54 11.18 -10.05
C GLN A 19 5.67 12.19 -10.34
N ASP A 20 5.57 13.40 -9.79
CA ASP A 20 6.59 14.46 -9.94
C ASP A 20 7.67 14.40 -8.84
N GLN A 21 7.68 13.34 -8.01
CA GLN A 21 8.61 13.17 -6.88
C GLN A 21 9.41 11.85 -6.97
N GLU A 22 9.51 11.27 -8.17
CA GLU A 22 10.15 9.96 -8.39
C GLU A 22 11.59 9.90 -7.83
N GLU A 23 12.40 10.95 -8.01
CA GLU A 23 13.77 10.98 -7.48
C GLU A 23 13.81 10.80 -5.95
N ILE A 24 12.90 11.47 -5.23
CA ILE A 24 12.79 11.38 -3.78
C ILE A 24 12.28 9.98 -3.37
N VAL A 25 11.28 9.46 -4.08
CA VAL A 25 10.77 8.10 -3.87
C VAL A 25 11.88 7.06 -4.03
N GLN A 26 12.70 7.18 -5.07
CA GLN A 26 13.82 6.27 -5.32
C GLN A 26 14.88 6.30 -4.21
N GLN A 27 15.13 7.47 -3.62
CA GLN A 27 16.01 7.60 -2.45
C GLN A 27 15.39 6.92 -1.22
N ILE A 28 14.10 7.18 -0.94
CA ILE A 28 13.38 6.61 0.21
C ILE A 28 13.30 5.08 0.14
N ILE A 29 12.99 4.52 -1.03
CA ILE A 29 12.85 3.07 -1.26
C ILE A 29 14.07 2.30 -0.76
N THR A 30 15.28 2.85 -0.91
CA THR A 30 16.52 2.18 -0.45
C THR A 30 16.57 1.98 1.07
N HIS A 31 15.82 2.76 1.83
CA HIS A 31 15.77 2.74 3.29
C HIS A 31 14.57 1.97 3.87
N VAL A 32 13.65 1.48 3.04
CA VAL A 32 12.42 0.78 3.51
C VAL A 32 12.74 -0.66 3.92
N SER A 33 12.62 -1.01 5.20
CA SER A 33 12.85 -2.38 5.70
C SER A 33 11.57 -3.20 5.96
N HIS A 34 10.41 -2.54 5.92
CA HIS A 34 9.10 -3.17 6.06
C HIS A 34 8.09 -2.43 5.17
N ILE A 35 7.15 -3.13 4.55
CA ILE A 35 6.07 -2.50 3.78
C ILE A 35 4.76 -2.59 4.56
N HIS A 36 4.07 -1.46 4.65
CA HIS A 36 2.63 -1.44 4.88
C HIS A 36 1.92 -1.32 3.53
N ALA A 37 1.31 -2.40 3.07
CA ALA A 37 0.70 -2.53 1.75
C ALA A 37 -0.74 -2.00 1.71
N ARG A 38 -0.99 -0.88 2.41
CA ARG A 38 -2.24 -0.15 2.32
C ARG A 38 -2.29 0.60 0.99
N ILE A 39 -3.45 0.61 0.34
CA ILE A 39 -3.69 1.41 -0.85
C ILE A 39 -4.48 2.63 -0.42
N GLY A 40 -3.92 3.80 -0.68
CA GLY A 40 -4.60 5.08 -0.50
C GLY A 40 -4.90 5.74 -1.84
N HIS A 41 -5.25 7.01 -1.74
CA HIS A 41 -5.42 7.93 -2.86
C HIS A 41 -4.93 9.31 -2.44
N GLU A 42 -4.98 10.25 -3.36
CA GLU A 42 -4.45 11.62 -3.23
C GLU A 42 -5.04 12.36 -2.02
N GLN A 43 -6.23 11.98 -1.56
CA GLN A 43 -6.98 12.71 -0.54
C GLN A 43 -7.19 11.87 0.73
N GLY A 44 -6.60 10.68 0.81
CA GLY A 44 -6.78 9.80 1.95
C GLY A 44 -5.87 8.58 1.92
N PRO A 45 -5.38 8.10 3.07
CA PRO A 45 -4.41 7.01 3.10
C PRO A 45 -5.05 5.64 2.87
N GLN A 46 -6.38 5.56 2.72
CA GLN A 46 -7.07 4.28 2.53
C GLN A 46 -8.24 4.40 1.54
N VAL A 47 -8.27 3.49 0.58
CA VAL A 47 -9.45 3.28 -0.29
C VAL A 47 -10.56 2.52 0.44
N ASN A 48 -11.81 2.67 0.02
CA ASN A 48 -12.94 1.96 0.63
C ASN A 48 -12.83 0.44 0.48
N ASP A 49 -12.62 -0.06 -0.73
CA ASP A 49 -12.46 -1.49 -1.04
C ASP A 49 -11.34 -1.64 -2.08
N PRO A 50 -10.18 -2.23 -1.74
CA PRO A 50 -9.06 -2.35 -2.67
C PRO A 50 -9.33 -3.29 -3.86
N ALA A 51 -10.40 -4.11 -3.81
CA ALA A 51 -10.80 -4.96 -4.92
C ALA A 51 -11.72 -4.25 -5.93
N ALA A 52 -12.19 -3.04 -5.62
CA ALA A 52 -13.07 -2.30 -6.50
C ALA A 52 -12.30 -1.80 -7.75
N PRO A 53 -12.85 -1.97 -8.96
CA PRO A 53 -12.13 -1.71 -10.22
C PRO A 53 -11.70 -0.26 -10.42
N GLU A 54 -12.39 0.70 -9.80
CA GLU A 54 -12.02 2.11 -9.79
C GLU A 54 -10.64 2.38 -9.17
N TRP A 55 -10.16 1.49 -8.29
CA TRP A 55 -8.84 1.61 -7.65
C TRP A 55 -7.74 0.84 -8.37
N GLN A 56 -8.01 0.23 -9.51
CA GLN A 56 -7.01 -0.59 -10.21
C GLN A 56 -5.75 0.20 -10.59
N ASN A 57 -5.90 1.48 -10.95
CA ASN A 57 -4.76 2.35 -11.26
C ASN A 57 -3.91 2.62 -10.02
N HIS A 58 -4.55 2.97 -8.89
CA HIS A 58 -3.88 3.15 -7.61
C HIS A 58 -3.19 1.86 -7.17
N PHE A 59 -3.88 0.71 -7.24
CA PHE A 59 -3.29 -0.59 -6.96
C PHE A 59 -2.01 -0.82 -7.78
N ASN A 60 -2.07 -0.63 -9.10
CA ASN A 60 -0.91 -0.86 -9.97
C ASN A 60 0.28 0.03 -9.62
N TRP A 61 -0.01 1.28 -9.24
CA TRP A 61 1.02 2.25 -8.87
C TRP A 61 1.68 1.92 -7.52
N PHE A 62 0.89 1.53 -6.51
CA PHE A 62 1.45 1.08 -5.24
C PHE A 62 2.22 -0.24 -5.39
N ALA A 63 1.71 -1.15 -6.23
CA ALA A 63 2.36 -2.41 -6.52
C ALA A 63 3.74 -2.23 -7.17
N SER A 64 3.95 -1.21 -8.02
CA SER A 64 5.27 -0.94 -8.60
C SER A 64 6.27 -0.51 -7.53
N TRP A 65 5.88 0.35 -6.59
CA TRP A 65 6.74 0.72 -5.46
C TRP A 65 7.10 -0.49 -4.58
N TRP A 66 6.12 -1.33 -4.26
CA TRP A 66 6.37 -2.54 -3.46
C TRP A 66 7.36 -3.48 -4.17
N GLN A 67 7.18 -3.67 -5.49
CA GLN A 67 8.09 -4.47 -6.30
C GLN A 67 9.51 -3.91 -6.29
N GLU A 68 9.67 -2.60 -6.49
CA GLU A 68 10.97 -1.96 -6.49
C GLU A 68 11.68 -2.06 -5.13
N ILE A 69 10.95 -1.90 -4.02
CA ILE A 69 11.50 -2.09 -2.67
C ILE A 69 12.04 -3.51 -2.53
N ILE A 70 11.25 -4.53 -2.87
CA ILE A 70 11.63 -5.94 -2.74
C ILE A 70 12.90 -6.21 -3.58
N ILE A 71 12.91 -5.83 -4.86
CA ILE A 71 14.06 -6.01 -5.76
C ILE A 71 15.33 -5.37 -5.17
N LYS A 72 15.23 -4.14 -4.64
CA LYS A 72 16.40 -3.48 -4.03
C LYS A 72 16.87 -4.19 -2.76
N LYS A 73 15.97 -4.74 -1.95
CA LYS A 73 16.35 -5.48 -0.74
C LYS A 73 16.99 -6.82 -1.05
N GLU A 74 16.46 -7.54 -2.03
CA GLU A 74 17.11 -8.76 -2.55
C GLU A 74 18.52 -8.46 -3.07
N ALA A 75 18.69 -7.40 -3.86
CA ALA A 75 20.01 -6.98 -4.35
C ALA A 75 20.98 -6.56 -3.22
N GLN A 76 20.46 -6.14 -2.07
CA GLN A 76 21.23 -5.85 -0.85
C GLN A 76 21.51 -7.11 0.00
N GLY A 77 21.09 -8.30 -0.45
CA GLY A 77 21.33 -9.57 0.22
C GLY A 77 20.33 -9.93 1.32
N TRP A 78 19.15 -9.30 1.32
CA TRP A 78 18.09 -9.65 2.28
C TRP A 78 17.44 -10.98 1.87
N ASN A 79 17.47 -11.96 2.79
CA ASN A 79 16.84 -13.27 2.58
C ASN A 79 15.43 -13.35 3.18
N THR A 80 14.97 -12.29 3.85
CA THR A 80 13.64 -12.22 4.48
C THR A 80 13.19 -10.78 4.46
N PHE A 81 11.94 -10.56 4.07
CA PHE A 81 11.30 -9.25 4.04
C PHE A 81 9.86 -9.39 4.56
N THR A 82 9.37 -8.40 5.29
CA THR A 82 8.04 -8.45 5.93
C THR A 82 7.11 -7.42 5.31
N ILE A 83 5.84 -7.79 5.14
CA ILE A 83 4.79 -6.96 4.55
C ILE A 83 3.50 -7.11 5.35
N THR A 84 2.82 -6.00 5.64
CA THR A 84 1.53 -5.97 6.34
C THR A 84 0.49 -5.27 5.45
N PRO A 85 -0.64 -5.90 5.05
CA PRO A 85 -1.67 -5.25 4.22
C PRO A 85 -2.34 -4.01 4.83
N GLU A 86 -2.40 -3.95 6.16
CA GLU A 86 -2.72 -2.77 6.98
C GLU A 86 -4.02 -1.97 6.69
N HIS A 87 -5.02 -2.54 6.00
CA HIS A 87 -6.31 -1.84 5.86
C HIS A 87 -7.02 -1.78 7.22
N GLY A 88 -7.24 -0.58 7.75
CA GLY A 88 -7.75 -0.28 9.07
C GLY A 88 -9.27 -0.18 9.14
N PRO A 89 -9.86 -0.25 10.35
CA PRO A 89 -11.28 -0.03 10.57
C PRO A 89 -11.58 1.49 10.52
N PHE A 90 -12.80 1.89 10.91
CA PHE A 90 -13.10 3.31 11.15
C PHE A 90 -12.03 3.94 12.08
N PRO A 91 -11.55 5.18 11.81
CA PRO A 91 -12.04 6.12 10.79
C PRO A 91 -11.42 5.97 9.38
N TYR A 92 -10.49 5.04 9.17
CA TYR A 92 -9.90 4.81 7.85
C TYR A 92 -10.88 4.13 6.88
N MET A 93 -11.73 3.24 7.40
CA MET A 93 -12.80 2.63 6.63
C MET A 93 -13.98 3.60 6.49
N PRO A 94 -14.30 4.08 5.28
CA PRO A 94 -15.47 4.92 5.09
C PRO A 94 -16.74 4.18 5.50
N GLN A 95 -17.67 4.92 6.11
CA GLN A 95 -18.96 4.39 6.54
C GLN A 95 -20.09 5.10 5.80
N ALA A 96 -21.17 4.36 5.53
CA ALA A 96 -22.39 4.92 4.98
C ALA A 96 -22.96 6.01 5.92
N PRO A 97 -23.46 7.13 5.37
CA PRO A 97 -24.05 8.18 6.18
C PRO A 97 -25.27 7.65 6.95
N TYR A 98 -25.51 8.22 8.14
CA TYR A 98 -26.58 7.85 9.08
C TYR A 98 -26.46 6.45 9.71
N THR A 99 -26.28 5.39 8.91
CA THR A 99 -26.22 4.00 9.41
C THR A 99 -24.87 3.67 10.04
N LYS A 100 -23.80 4.38 9.66
CA LYS A 100 -22.41 4.13 10.09
C LYS A 100 -21.93 2.71 9.77
N LEU A 101 -22.60 2.03 8.84
CA LEU A 101 -22.14 0.73 8.37
C LEU A 101 -20.89 0.93 7.50
N PRO A 102 -19.82 0.14 7.70
CA PRO A 102 -18.63 0.24 6.85
C PRO A 102 -18.98 -0.10 5.40
N LEU A 103 -18.35 0.60 4.44
CA LEU A 103 -18.60 0.37 3.02
C LEU A 103 -17.95 -0.92 2.48
N SER A 104 -17.07 -1.56 3.25
CA SER A 104 -16.45 -2.85 2.95
C SER A 104 -16.11 -3.62 4.24
N ILE A 105 -15.63 -4.86 4.11
CA ILE A 105 -15.23 -5.70 5.24
C ILE A 105 -13.72 -5.62 5.40
N GLN A 106 -13.25 -5.06 6.51
CA GLN A 106 -11.83 -4.85 6.78
C GLN A 106 -10.99 -6.12 6.62
N TRP A 107 -11.50 -7.26 7.13
CA TRP A 107 -10.82 -8.55 7.01
C TRP A 107 -10.61 -8.94 5.54
N ASP A 108 -11.66 -8.84 4.73
CA ASP A 108 -11.63 -9.22 3.32
C ASP A 108 -10.64 -8.35 2.53
N ASN A 109 -10.57 -7.05 2.83
CA ASN A 109 -9.59 -6.14 2.20
C ASN A 109 -8.14 -6.57 2.48
N ASN A 110 -7.83 -6.91 3.75
CA ASN A 110 -6.49 -7.36 4.12
C ASN A 110 -6.16 -8.73 3.50
N VAL A 111 -7.14 -9.65 3.47
CA VAL A 111 -6.97 -10.97 2.83
C VAL A 111 -6.77 -10.83 1.32
N TYR A 112 -7.51 -9.93 0.67
CA TYR A 112 -7.37 -9.65 -0.76
C TYR A 112 -5.95 -9.21 -1.11
N ILE A 113 -5.43 -8.20 -0.40
CA ILE A 113 -4.06 -7.72 -0.60
C ILE A 113 -3.03 -8.80 -0.27
N LYS A 114 -3.19 -9.54 0.84
CA LYS A 114 -2.31 -10.67 1.18
C LYS A 114 -2.24 -11.68 0.04
N ASN A 115 -3.38 -12.11 -0.50
CA ASN A 115 -3.43 -13.13 -1.54
C ASN A 115 -2.77 -12.65 -2.85
N ILE A 116 -2.92 -11.37 -3.19
CA ILE A 116 -2.25 -10.76 -4.33
C ILE A 116 -0.74 -10.71 -4.11
N LEU A 117 -0.30 -10.28 -2.92
CA LEU A 117 1.11 -10.24 -2.57
C LEU A 117 1.74 -11.63 -2.68
N GLU A 118 1.06 -12.65 -2.13
CA GLU A 118 1.47 -14.05 -2.23
C GLU A 118 1.62 -14.49 -3.68
N LYS A 119 0.61 -14.23 -4.52
CA LYS A 119 0.62 -14.63 -5.93
C LYS A 119 1.73 -13.99 -6.75
N ASN A 120 2.07 -12.73 -6.47
CA ASN A 120 3.00 -11.96 -7.32
C ASN A 120 4.45 -11.99 -6.82
N TRP A 121 4.71 -12.22 -5.52
CA TRP A 121 6.05 -12.14 -4.95
C TRP A 121 6.47 -13.33 -4.08
N PHE A 122 5.55 -14.18 -3.61
CA PHE A 122 5.90 -15.26 -2.68
C PHE A 122 5.63 -16.67 -3.20
N ILE A 123 4.98 -16.85 -4.35
CA ILE A 123 4.86 -18.15 -5.02
C ILE A 123 6.00 -18.31 -6.03
N ASN A 124 7.02 -19.05 -5.62
CA ASN A 124 7.98 -19.72 -6.50
C ASN A 124 7.49 -21.14 -6.82
#